data_AF-A0A956P7A3-F1
#
_entry.id   AF-A0A956P7A3-F1
#
_cell.length_a   1.000
_cell.length_b   1.000
_cell.length_c   1.000
_cell.angle_alpha   90.00
_cell.angle_beta   90.00
_cell.angle_gamma   90.00
#
_symmetry.space_group_name_H-M   'P 1'
#
loop_
_entity.id
_entity.type
_entity.pdbx_description
1 polymer ?
#
loop_
_entity_poly.entity_id
_entity_poly.type
_entity_poly.pdbx_seq_one_letter_code
_entity_poly.pdbx_strand_id
1 'polypeptide(L)'
;MATKDPVSRKELLKPDEFQTTFGSLLAWAQGHQRTVFVGVVGVLVAIVLAFGLAAYAGHRRAAAFESYGKLQGAITKAVTDPSEANVKAVEDLAAQGLPSGEAGALAAYRLGAFHADRGDAAAAARYLHEAVDAGGPNLAAARYRLAGVL
;
A
#
# COMPACT_ATOMS: atom_id res chain seq x y z
N MET A 1 18.82 49.18 16.28
CA MET A 1 19.26 47.99 17.04
C MET A 1 18.18 47.70 18.07
N ALA A 2 17.41 46.62 17.89
CA ALA A 2 16.34 46.26 18.82
C ALA A 2 16.96 45.58 20.06
N THR A 3 16.87 46.22 21.21
CA THR A 3 17.31 45.65 22.49
C THR A 3 16.32 44.55 22.88
N LYS A 4 16.80 43.31 22.87
CA LYS A 4 16.05 42.14 23.30
C LYS A 4 16.04 42.16 24.83
N ASP A 5 14.92 42.56 25.44
CA ASP A 5 14.80 42.59 26.90
C ASP A 5 15.00 41.17 27.48
N PRO A 6 15.78 41.02 28.57
CA PRO A 6 15.99 39.72 29.19
C PRO A 6 14.69 39.26 29.87
N VAL A 7 14.24 38.05 29.50
CA VAL A 7 13.07 37.37 30.10
C VAL A 7 13.15 37.47 31.63
N SER A 8 12.12 38.07 32.22
CA SER A 8 12.06 38.36 33.66
C SER A 8 12.06 37.06 34.46
N ARG A 9 12.91 36.95 35.50
CA ARG A 9 12.94 35.81 36.44
C ARG A 9 11.55 35.43 36.99
N LYS A 10 10.60 36.39 37.02
CA LYS A 10 9.22 36.17 37.47
C LYS A 10 8.35 35.39 36.47
N GLU A 11 8.69 35.38 35.19
CA GLU A 11 8.00 34.56 34.18
C GLU A 11 8.42 33.09 34.25
N LEU A 12 9.65 32.82 34.68
CA LEU A 12 10.17 31.46 34.94
C LEU A 12 9.62 30.83 36.25
N LEU A 13 8.96 31.61 37.09
CA LEU A 13 8.48 31.23 38.44
C LEU A 13 6.96 31.07 38.53
N LYS A 14 6.22 31.32 37.44
CA LYS A 14 4.80 31.01 37.39
C LYS A 14 4.64 29.49 37.40
N PRO A 15 3.67 28.92 38.13
CA PRO A 15 3.32 27.51 37.96
C PRO A 15 3.08 27.31 36.47
N ASP A 16 3.91 26.46 35.89
CA ASP A 16 3.97 26.24 34.46
C ASP A 16 2.54 26.04 33.93
N GLU A 17 2.16 26.66 32.82
CA GLU A 17 0.80 26.54 32.28
C GLU A 17 0.42 25.06 32.11
N PHE A 18 1.42 24.23 31.84
CA PHE A 18 1.31 22.78 31.86
C PHE A 18 0.85 22.22 33.21
N GLN A 19 1.45 22.62 34.34
CA GLN A 19 1.06 22.14 35.67
C GLN A 19 -0.38 22.50 36.03
N THR A 20 -0.81 23.72 35.70
CA THR A 20 -2.17 24.20 35.99
C THR A 20 -3.20 23.48 35.12
N THR A 21 -2.88 23.27 33.84
CA THR A 21 -3.76 22.54 32.92
C THR A 21 -3.83 21.06 33.27
N PHE A 22 -2.70 20.44 33.63
CA PHE A 22 -2.66 19.04 34.03
C PHE A 22 -3.36 18.81 35.38
N GLY A 23 -3.18 19.71 36.34
CA GLY A 23 -3.85 19.65 37.64
C GLY A 23 -5.37 19.75 37.54
N SER A 24 -5.88 20.66 36.72
CA SER A 24 -7.32 20.78 36.47
C SER A 24 -7.89 19.58 35.71
N LEU A 25 -7.15 19.03 34.74
CA LEU A 25 -7.50 17.80 34.04
C LEU A 25 -7.55 16.59 35.00
N LEU A 26 -6.59 16.47 35.91
CA LEU A 26 -6.53 15.37 36.88
C LEU A 26 -7.69 15.44 37.88
N ALA A 27 -8.00 16.64 38.38
CA ALA A 27 -9.13 16.86 39.29
C ALA A 27 -10.47 16.55 38.61
N TRP A 28 -10.64 16.96 37.35
CA TRP A 28 -11.81 16.59 36.56
C TRP A 28 -11.90 15.08 36.34
N ALA A 29 -10.78 14.43 36.01
CA ALA A 29 -10.70 12.98 35.79
C ALA A 29 -11.04 12.17 37.05
N GLN A 30 -10.62 12.64 38.23
CA GLN A 30 -11.01 12.05 39.52
C GLN A 30 -12.52 12.16 39.78
N GLY A 31 -13.16 13.26 39.38
CA GLY A 31 -14.62 13.41 39.46
C GLY A 31 -15.41 12.63 38.41
N HIS A 32 -14.75 12.24 37.30
CA HIS A 32 -15.40 11.62 36.14
C HIS A 32 -14.79 10.25 35.78
N GLN A 33 -14.38 9.46 36.78
CA GLN A 33 -13.68 8.18 36.57
C GLN A 33 -14.39 7.24 35.60
N ARG A 34 -15.73 7.16 35.62
CA ARG A 34 -16.50 6.32 34.69
C ARG A 34 -16.36 6.79 33.24
N THR A 35 -16.44 8.10 33.01
CA THR A 35 -16.28 8.69 31.67
C THR A 35 -14.86 8.51 31.16
N VAL A 36 -13.86 8.72 32.02
CA VAL A 36 -12.44 8.49 31.70
C VAL A 36 -12.22 7.02 31.35
N PHE A 37 -12.73 6.10 32.16
CA PHE A 37 -12.60 4.66 31.91
C PHE A 37 -13.23 4.24 30.58
N VAL A 38 -14.47 4.65 30.32
CA VAL A 38 -15.15 4.37 29.04
C VAL A 38 -14.39 4.99 27.86
N GLY A 39 -13.88 6.21 28.02
CA GLY A 39 -13.07 6.88 27.00
C GLY A 39 -11.78 6.12 26.69
N VAL A 40 -11.04 5.70 27.72
CA VAL A 40 -9.81 4.90 27.57
C VAL A 40 -10.12 3.57 26.89
N VAL A 41 -11.15 2.86 27.33
CA VAL A 41 -11.58 1.59 26.71
C VAL A 41 -11.98 1.82 25.25
N GLY A 42 -12.71 2.89 24.95
CA GLY A 42 -13.09 3.24 23.58
C GLY A 42 -11.89 3.49 22.68
N VAL A 43 -10.89 4.22 23.17
CA VAL A 43 -9.62 4.46 22.45
C VAL A 43 -8.88 3.14 22.23
N LEU A 44 -8.78 2.28 23.25
CA LEU A 44 -8.14 0.97 23.11
C LEU A 44 -8.83 0.10 22.06
N VAL A 45 -10.16 0.05 22.04
CA VAL A 45 -10.94 -0.67 21.01
C VAL A 45 -10.66 -0.10 19.62
N ALA A 46 -10.66 1.23 19.46
CA ALA A 46 -10.36 1.87 18.19
C ALA A 46 -8.94 1.54 17.69
N ILE A 47 -7.96 1.51 18.59
CA ILE A 47 -6.58 1.10 18.27
C ILE A 47 -6.57 -0.36 17.80
N VAL A 48 -7.17 -1.28 18.56
CA VAL A 48 -7.22 -2.71 18.19
C VAL A 48 -7.88 -2.91 16.83
N LEU A 49 -8.98 -2.21 16.55
CA LEU A 49 -9.67 -2.27 15.26
C LEU A 49 -8.80 -1.72 14.13
N ALA A 50 -8.15 -0.57 14.33
CA ALA A 50 -7.26 0.03 13.35
C ALA A 50 -6.09 -0.92 13.00
N PHE A 51 -5.43 -1.50 14.01
CA PHE A 51 -4.38 -2.48 13.81
C PHE A 51 -4.88 -3.75 13.14
N GLY A 52 -6.03 -4.27 13.55
CA GLY A 52 -6.64 -5.46 12.96
C GLY A 52 -6.95 -5.27 11.47
N LEU A 53 -7.54 -4.14 11.10
CA LEU A 53 -7.82 -3.79 9.70
C LEU A 53 -6.54 -3.58 8.89
N ALA A 54 -5.54 -2.90 9.45
CA ALA A 54 -4.26 -2.70 8.80
C ALA A 54 -3.51 -4.03 8.55
N ALA A 55 -3.48 -4.92 9.54
CA ALA A 55 -2.88 -6.25 9.43
C ALA A 55 -3.62 -7.11 8.41
N TYR A 56 -4.96 -7.10 8.42
CA TYR A 56 -5.77 -7.83 7.46
C TYR A 56 -5.54 -7.35 6.01
N ALA A 57 -5.52 -6.03 5.81
CA ALA A 57 -5.22 -5.44 4.51
C ALA A 57 -3.79 -5.77 4.05
N GLY A 58 -2.82 -5.73 4.97
CA GLY A 58 -1.44 -6.12 4.71
C GLY A 58 -1.29 -7.58 4.29
N HIS A 59 -1.97 -8.50 4.98
CA HIS A 59 -1.93 -9.92 4.65
C HIS A 59 -2.51 -10.21 3.27
N ARG A 60 -3.63 -9.57 2.90
CA ARG A 60 -4.21 -9.71 1.56
C ARG A 60 -3.30 -9.17 0.47
N ARG A 61 -2.63 -8.04 0.72
CA ARG A 61 -1.63 -7.50 -0.21
C ARG A 61 -0.44 -8.45 -0.37
N ALA A 62 0.07 -9.01 0.73
CA ALA A 62 1.18 -9.95 0.70
C ALA A 62 0.88 -11.18 -0.17
N ALA A 63 -0.31 -11.79 0.00
CA ALA A 63 -0.73 -12.93 -0.82
C ALA A 63 -0.84 -12.57 -2.31
N ALA A 64 -1.36 -11.38 -2.64
CA ALA A 64 -1.44 -10.89 -4.01
C ALA A 64 -0.05 -10.71 -4.65
N PHE A 65 0.90 -10.15 -3.89
CA PHE A 65 2.28 -9.98 -4.34
C PHE A 65 3.07 -11.29 -4.42
N GLU A 66 2.73 -12.30 -3.63
CA GLU A 66 3.31 -13.63 -3.76
C GLU A 66 2.93 -14.26 -5.11
N SER A 67 1.66 -14.20 -5.49
CA SER A 67 1.20 -14.67 -6.81
C SER A 67 1.88 -13.93 -7.96
N TYR A 68 2.00 -12.60 -7.86
CA TYR A 68 2.78 -11.81 -8.82
C TYR A 68 4.25 -12.25 -8.87
N GLY A 69 4.88 -12.51 -7.73
CA GLY A 69 6.26 -12.98 -7.66
C GLY A 69 6.48 -14.31 -8.38
N LYS A 70 5.54 -15.27 -8.24
CA LYS A 70 5.56 -16.56 -8.96
C LYS A 70 5.49 -16.36 -10.48
N LEU A 71 4.55 -15.54 -10.95
CA LEU A 71 4.39 -15.22 -12.36
C LEU A 71 5.64 -14.53 -12.92
N GLN A 72 6.15 -13.52 -12.21
CA GLN A 72 7.34 -12.78 -12.59
C GLN A 72 8.58 -13.69 -12.66
N GLY A 73 8.70 -14.64 -11.74
CA GLY A 73 9.74 -15.67 -11.77
C GLY A 73 9.62 -16.57 -13.01
N ALA A 74 8.41 -17.01 -13.36
CA ALA A 74 8.17 -17.80 -14.57
C ALA A 74 8.51 -17.01 -15.85
N ILE A 75 8.08 -15.75 -15.95
CA ILE A 75 8.41 -14.87 -17.07
C ILE A 75 9.93 -14.69 -17.19
N THR A 76 10.62 -14.48 -16.07
CA THR A 76 12.09 -14.31 -16.08
C THR A 76 12.78 -15.57 -16.61
N LYS A 77 12.32 -16.77 -16.22
CA LYS A 77 12.81 -18.03 -16.78
C LYS A 77 12.52 -18.15 -18.27
N ALA A 78 11.30 -17.85 -18.71
CA ALA A 78 10.90 -17.92 -20.11
C ALA A 78 11.62 -16.90 -21.02
N VAL A 79 12.02 -15.75 -20.49
CA VAL A 79 12.85 -14.77 -21.23
C VAL A 79 14.30 -15.24 -21.33
N THR A 80 14.83 -15.87 -20.27
CA THR A 80 16.23 -16.34 -20.22
C THR A 80 16.42 -17.62 -21.03
N ASP A 81 15.45 -18.53 -20.95
CA ASP A 81 15.38 -19.80 -21.66
C ASP A 81 13.96 -19.96 -22.24
N PRO A 82 13.74 -19.58 -23.51
CA PRO A 82 12.43 -19.57 -24.14
C PRO A 82 11.96 -20.95 -24.60
N SER A 83 12.26 -22.00 -23.82
CA SER A 83 11.73 -23.33 -24.04
C SER A 83 10.21 -23.37 -23.90
N GLU A 84 9.56 -24.28 -24.64
CA GLU A 84 8.11 -24.45 -24.61
C GLU A 84 7.59 -24.68 -23.18
N ALA A 85 8.34 -25.43 -22.37
CA ALA A 85 8.00 -25.68 -20.97
C ALA A 85 7.95 -24.40 -20.12
N ASN A 86 8.91 -23.48 -20.29
CA ASN A 86 8.94 -22.24 -19.52
C ASN A 86 7.84 -21.26 -19.97
N VAL A 87 7.54 -21.23 -21.27
CA VAL A 87 6.42 -20.43 -21.81
C VAL A 87 5.10 -20.95 -21.27
N LYS A 88 4.88 -22.27 -21.33
CA LYS A 88 3.70 -22.92 -20.80
C LYS A 88 3.52 -22.64 -19.31
N ALA A 89 4.61 -22.62 -18.53
CA ALA A 89 4.53 -22.28 -17.11
C ALA A 89 4.03 -20.85 -16.86
N VAL A 90 4.34 -19.88 -17.74
CA VAL A 90 3.79 -18.52 -17.68
C VAL A 90 2.29 -18.55 -17.99
N GLU A 91 1.89 -19.25 -19.04
CA GLU A 91 0.49 -19.37 -19.47
C GLU A 91 -0.38 -20.08 -18.42
N ASP A 92 0.12 -21.16 -17.84
CA ASP A 92 -0.57 -21.91 -16.78
C ASP A 92 -0.77 -21.06 -15.52
N LEU A 93 0.20 -20.19 -15.18
CA LEU A 93 0.06 -19.24 -14.09
C LEU A 93 -0.91 -18.11 -14.43
N ALA A 94 -0.91 -17.61 -15.66
CA ALA A 94 -1.87 -16.61 -16.12
C ALA A 94 -3.31 -17.16 -16.12
N ALA A 95 -3.48 -18.43 -16.48
CA ALA A 95 -4.78 -19.11 -16.51
C ALA A 95 -5.39 -19.33 -15.11
N GLN A 96 -4.57 -19.34 -14.05
CA GLN A 96 -5.04 -19.39 -12.66
C GLN A 96 -5.70 -18.07 -12.21
N GLY A 97 -5.62 -17.02 -13.02
CA GLY A 97 -6.16 -15.70 -12.73
C GLY A 97 -5.12 -14.76 -12.14
N LEU A 98 -5.28 -13.47 -12.47
CA LEU A 98 -4.39 -12.43 -11.96
C LEU A 98 -4.76 -12.03 -10.52
N PRO A 99 -3.78 -11.69 -9.68
CA PRO A 99 -4.06 -11.18 -8.35
C PRO A 99 -4.87 -9.89 -8.42
N SER A 100 -5.63 -9.56 -7.38
CA SER A 100 -6.39 -8.30 -7.33
C SER A 100 -5.51 -7.09 -7.00
N GLY A 101 -5.93 -5.90 -7.41
CA GLY A 101 -5.29 -4.63 -7.03
C GLY A 101 -3.97 -4.38 -7.77
N GLU A 102 -3.03 -3.69 -7.11
CA GLU A 102 -1.76 -3.27 -7.73
C GLU A 102 -0.93 -4.43 -8.27
N ALA A 103 -0.86 -5.56 -7.54
CA ALA A 103 -0.16 -6.76 -7.99
C ALA A 103 -0.75 -7.31 -9.31
N GLY A 104 -2.07 -7.19 -9.48
CA GLY A 104 -2.78 -7.57 -10.71
C GLY A 104 -2.42 -6.70 -11.89
N ALA A 105 -2.46 -5.38 -11.69
CA ALA A 105 -2.06 -4.42 -12.71
C ALA A 105 -0.61 -4.63 -13.16
N LEU A 106 0.29 -4.92 -12.22
CA LEU A 106 1.68 -5.29 -12.52
C LEU A 106 1.76 -6.61 -13.30
N ALA A 107 1.05 -7.64 -12.86
CA ALA A 107 1.01 -8.94 -13.53
C ALA A 107 0.51 -8.84 -14.97
N ALA A 108 -0.60 -8.12 -15.18
CA ALA A 108 -1.19 -7.86 -16.48
C ALA A 108 -0.21 -7.12 -17.40
N TYR A 109 0.45 -6.06 -16.91
CA TYR A 109 1.45 -5.34 -17.69
C TYR A 109 2.63 -6.24 -18.08
N ARG A 110 3.13 -7.06 -17.16
CA ARG A 110 4.27 -7.97 -17.42
C ARG A 110 3.91 -9.06 -18.42
N LEU A 111 2.71 -9.62 -18.35
CA LEU A 111 2.21 -10.58 -19.34
C LEU A 111 2.04 -9.92 -20.71
N GLY A 112 1.43 -8.72 -20.74
CA GLY A 112 1.28 -7.96 -21.98
C GLY A 112 2.61 -7.69 -22.66
N ALA A 113 3.63 -7.26 -21.89
CA ALA A 113 4.99 -7.09 -22.39
C ALA A 113 5.61 -8.42 -22.88
N PHE A 114 5.47 -9.49 -22.11
CA PHE A 114 6.00 -10.81 -22.48
C PHE A 114 5.42 -11.33 -23.80
N HIS A 115 4.11 -11.19 -24.02
CA HIS A 115 3.47 -11.57 -25.28
C HIS A 115 3.85 -10.64 -26.43
N ALA A 116 3.99 -9.32 -26.17
CA ALA A 116 4.41 -8.36 -27.18
C ALA A 116 5.81 -8.66 -27.70
N ASP A 117 6.75 -8.95 -26.78
CA ASP A 117 8.13 -9.31 -27.11
C ASP A 117 8.22 -10.63 -27.91
N ARG A 118 7.20 -11.49 -27.81
CA ARG A 118 7.05 -12.74 -28.59
C ARG A 118 6.29 -12.58 -29.90
N GLY A 119 5.80 -11.39 -30.21
CA GLY A 119 5.00 -11.12 -31.41
C GLY A 119 3.55 -11.59 -31.34
N ASP A 120 3.06 -12.02 -30.17
CA ASP A 120 1.66 -12.36 -29.95
C ASP A 120 0.86 -11.09 -29.63
N ALA A 121 0.52 -10.35 -30.69
CA ALA A 121 -0.15 -9.05 -30.57
C ALA A 121 -1.54 -9.15 -29.92
N ALA A 122 -2.27 -10.25 -30.15
CA ALA A 122 -3.60 -10.44 -29.61
C ALA A 122 -3.57 -10.62 -28.08
N ALA A 123 -2.71 -11.52 -27.58
CA ALA A 123 -2.55 -11.71 -26.14
C ALA A 123 -1.93 -10.47 -25.48
N ALA A 124 -0.96 -9.83 -26.14
CA ALA A 124 -0.36 -8.60 -25.67
C ALA A 124 -1.39 -7.49 -25.48
N ALA A 125 -2.23 -7.22 -26.49
CA ALA A 125 -3.28 -6.22 -26.40
C ALA A 125 -4.26 -6.52 -25.26
N ARG A 126 -4.69 -7.79 -25.11
CA ARG A 126 -5.60 -8.20 -24.04
C ARG A 126 -5.07 -7.84 -22.65
N TYR A 127 -3.84 -8.25 -22.34
CA TYR A 127 -3.26 -8.03 -21.02
C TYR A 127 -2.84 -6.58 -20.78
N LEU A 128 -2.43 -5.86 -21.83
CA LEU A 128 -2.13 -4.43 -21.72
C LEU A 128 -3.40 -3.61 -21.48
N HIS A 129 -4.53 -3.97 -22.09
CA HIS A 129 -5.84 -3.38 -21.77
C HIS A 129 -6.21 -3.63 -20.31
N GLU A 130 -6.11 -4.87 -19.84
CA GLU A 130 -6.38 -5.22 -18.44
C GLU A 130 -5.50 -4.42 -17.46
N ALA A 131 -4.23 -4.20 -17.81
CA ALA A 131 -3.32 -3.36 -17.02
C ALA A 131 -3.71 -1.87 -17.02
N VAL A 132 -4.24 -1.36 -18.14
CA VAL A 132 -4.73 0.02 -18.25
C VAL A 132 -6.01 0.19 -17.44
N ASP A 133 -6.93 -0.77 -17.51
CA ASP A 133 -8.22 -0.75 -16.82
C ASP A 133 -8.05 -0.88 -15.29
N ALA A 134 -7.12 -1.72 -14.85
CA ALA A 134 -6.77 -1.85 -13.44
C ALA A 134 -6.13 -0.57 -12.86
N GLY A 135 -5.48 0.23 -13.72
CA GLY A 135 -4.71 1.41 -13.31
C GLY A 135 -3.48 1.05 -12.46
N GLY A 136 -2.69 2.06 -12.07
CA GLY A 136 -1.53 1.87 -11.20
C GLY A 136 -0.21 2.34 -11.80
N PRO A 137 0.94 1.96 -11.21
CA PRO A 137 2.23 2.58 -11.48
C PRO A 137 2.71 2.44 -12.93
N ASN A 138 2.28 1.39 -13.64
CA ASN A 138 2.70 1.13 -15.02
C ASN A 138 1.70 1.61 -16.08
N LEU A 139 0.68 2.39 -15.71
CA LEU A 139 -0.38 2.82 -16.64
C LEU A 139 0.18 3.50 -17.91
N ALA A 140 1.13 4.42 -17.75
CA ALA A 140 1.73 5.13 -18.88
C ALA A 140 2.51 4.17 -19.81
N ALA A 141 3.29 3.25 -19.22
CA ALA A 141 4.04 2.25 -19.98
C ALA A 141 3.10 1.24 -20.69
N ALA A 142 2.02 0.84 -20.03
CA ALA A 142 1.00 -0.04 -20.61
C ALA A 142 0.33 0.61 -21.82
N ARG A 143 -0.08 1.88 -21.71
CA ARG A 143 -0.65 2.66 -22.85
C ARG A 143 0.33 2.79 -24.00
N TYR A 144 1.58 3.13 -23.71
CA TYR A 144 2.62 3.26 -24.73
C TYR A 144 2.84 1.95 -25.48
N ARG A 145 2.98 0.83 -24.76
CA ARG A 145 3.14 -0.49 -25.38
C ARG A 145 1.90 -0.92 -26.15
N LEU A 146 0.70 -0.68 -25.62
CA LEU A 146 -0.54 -1.02 -26.29
C LEU A 146 -0.65 -0.31 -27.65
N ALA A 147 -0.27 0.96 -27.70
CA ALA A 147 -0.24 1.72 -28.95
C ALA A 147 0.77 1.20 -29.98
N GLY A 148 1.80 0.45 -29.55
CA GLY A 148 2.78 -0.18 -30.44
C GLY A 148 2.42 -1.59 -30.90
N VAL A 149 1.34 -2.17 -30.33
CA VAL A 149 0.88 -3.54 -30.63
C VAL A 149 -0.35 -3.52 -31.56
N LEU A 150 -1.07 -2.40 -31.62
CA LEU A 150 -2.19 -2.14 -32.53
C LEU A 150 -1.69 -1.60 -33.88
#